data_AF-A0A126T985-F1
#
_entry.id   AF-A0A126T985-F1
#
_cell.length_a   1.000
_cell.length_b   1.000
_cell.length_c   1.000
_cell.angle_alpha   90.00
_cell.angle_beta   90.00
_cell.angle_gamma   90.00
#
_symmetry.space_group_name_H-M   'P 1'
#
loop_
_entity.id
_entity.type
_entity.pdbx_description
1 polymer ?
#
loop_
_entity_poly.entity_id
_entity_poly.type
_entity_poly.pdbx_seq_one_letter_code
_entity_poly.pdbx_strand_id
1 'polypeptide(L)'
;MINFIKAILNKRLRKAYYQSRESLLGHQKRDIVVVQVGQACESLKDSRDQFVDALDKFKSIVSLPDSSLEQRYQQLKRRYDLCKGKADQVSQKIQAVEEISEALFAEWEAELALYSNRALKARSQQQLKKSRQQYARLLKALQTAETRMHPVLAAFQDQVLFLKHNLNAHAIAALRHEFMEIGVDISRLIEVMEKTISEASQFVAVLVEQKQLPAPVRK
;
A
#
# COMPACT_ATOMS: atom_id res chain seq x y z
N MET A 1 -1.27 -12.32 12.09
CA MET A 1 -0.71 -12.03 10.75
C MET A 1 0.20 -10.80 10.71
N ILE A 2 -0.18 -9.65 11.28
CA ILE A 2 0.69 -8.45 11.37
C ILE A 2 2.00 -8.70 12.14
N ASN A 3 1.94 -9.53 13.18
CA ASN A 3 3.14 -9.97 13.90
C ASN A 3 4.11 -10.77 13.02
N PHE A 4 3.70 -11.32 11.88
CA PHE A 4 4.60 -12.06 10.99
C PHE A 4 5.41 -11.10 10.10
N ILE A 5 4.76 -10.08 9.51
CA ILE A 5 5.47 -9.02 8.76
C ILE A 5 6.33 -8.18 9.70
N LYS A 6 5.80 -7.77 10.86
CA LYS A 6 6.59 -7.09 11.90
C LYS A 6 7.69 -7.98 12.47
N ALA A 7 7.48 -9.28 12.67
CA ALA A 7 8.55 -10.18 13.13
C ALA A 7 9.60 -10.46 12.05
N ILE A 8 9.24 -10.49 10.76
CA ILE A 8 10.18 -10.57 9.65
C ILE A 8 10.98 -9.27 9.54
N LEU A 9 10.35 -8.10 9.69
CA LEU A 9 11.03 -6.79 9.77
C LEU A 9 11.95 -6.71 11.00
N ASN A 10 11.44 -7.01 12.20
CA ASN A 10 12.20 -6.87 13.46
C ASN A 10 13.29 -7.93 13.66
N LYS A 11 13.14 -9.17 13.15
CA LYS A 11 14.22 -10.17 13.25
C LYS A 11 15.38 -9.90 12.28
N ARG A 12 15.19 -9.09 11.22
CA ARG A 12 16.19 -8.93 10.15
C ARG A 12 17.04 -7.67 10.23
N LEU A 13 16.72 -6.72 11.11
CA LEU A 13 17.54 -5.52 11.33
C LEU A 13 18.81 -5.76 12.18
N ARG A 14 19.06 -6.97 12.68
CA ARG A 14 20.19 -7.22 13.61
C ARG A 14 21.23 -8.27 13.21
N LYS A 15 21.15 -8.98 12.08
CA LYS A 15 22.24 -9.89 11.68
C LYS A 15 22.43 -9.99 10.15
N ALA A 16 23.70 -9.86 9.77
CA ALA A 16 24.31 -10.01 8.44
C ALA A 16 24.44 -8.73 7.61
N TYR A 17 25.02 -7.68 8.22
CA TYR A 17 25.90 -6.77 7.51
C TYR A 17 27.28 -7.47 7.48
N TYR A 18 27.82 -7.69 6.28
CA TYR A 18 29.06 -8.44 5.95
C TYR A 18 28.99 -9.98 5.96
N GLN A 19 28.98 -10.60 4.77
CA GLN A 19 30.00 -11.59 4.34
C GLN A 19 29.81 -12.07 2.89
N SER A 20 30.92 -12.00 2.13
CA SER A 20 31.26 -12.64 0.84
C SER A 20 30.76 -12.02 -0.47
N ARG A 21 31.71 -11.73 -1.36
CA ARG A 21 31.58 -11.13 -2.71
C ARG A 21 31.09 -12.11 -3.79
N GLU A 22 30.73 -13.35 -3.46
CA GLU A 22 30.41 -14.41 -4.43
C GLU A 22 29.00 -15.01 -4.28
N SER A 23 28.11 -14.39 -3.50
CA SER A 23 26.71 -14.85 -3.34
C SER A 23 25.70 -13.69 -3.26
N LEU A 24 26.00 -12.53 -3.86
CA LEU A 24 25.31 -11.25 -3.62
C LEU A 24 24.39 -10.74 -4.75
N LEU A 25 24.28 -11.44 -5.88
CA LEU A 25 23.48 -10.96 -7.02
C LEU A 25 21.99 -11.33 -6.81
N GLY A 26 21.09 -10.34 -6.88
CA GLY A 26 19.65 -10.48 -6.63
C GLY A 26 19.17 -10.48 -5.16
N HIS A 27 19.99 -10.87 -4.18
CA HIS A 27 19.58 -10.89 -2.75
C HIS A 27 19.27 -9.49 -2.20
N GLN A 28 20.10 -8.52 -2.54
CA GLN A 28 19.89 -7.13 -2.12
C GLN A 28 18.59 -6.57 -2.72
N LYS A 29 18.33 -6.79 -4.01
CA LYS A 29 17.07 -6.34 -4.64
C LYS A 29 15.84 -7.01 -4.06
N ARG A 30 15.88 -8.32 -3.78
CA ARG A 30 14.77 -9.01 -3.08
C ARG A 30 14.49 -8.40 -1.72
N ASP A 31 15.51 -8.14 -0.90
CA ASP A 31 15.33 -7.51 0.41
C ASP A 31 14.78 -6.08 0.27
N ILE A 32 15.20 -5.31 -0.75
CA ILE A 32 14.63 -4.00 -1.07
C ILE A 32 13.15 -4.11 -1.47
N VAL A 33 12.77 -5.07 -2.33
CA VAL A 33 11.36 -5.29 -2.70
C VAL A 33 10.52 -5.57 -1.46
N VAL A 34 10.99 -6.41 -0.54
CA VAL A 34 10.26 -6.69 0.72
C VAL A 34 10.06 -5.42 1.55
N VAL A 35 11.08 -4.57 1.64
CA VAL A 35 10.97 -3.27 2.35
C VAL A 35 9.94 -2.36 1.67
N GLN A 36 9.99 -2.23 0.34
CA GLN A 36 9.07 -1.37 -0.41
C GLN A 36 7.62 -1.84 -0.29
N VAL A 37 7.37 -3.14 -0.39
CA VAL A 37 6.04 -3.72 -0.18
C VAL A 37 5.56 -3.47 1.25
N GLY A 38 6.46 -3.55 2.23
CA GLY A 38 6.17 -3.19 3.62
C GLY A 38 5.75 -1.72 3.78
N GLN A 39 6.49 -0.80 3.14
CA GLN A 39 6.18 0.63 3.15
C GLN A 39 4.85 0.94 2.43
N ALA A 40 4.54 0.27 1.32
CA ALA A 40 3.24 0.40 0.67
C ALA A 40 2.09 -0.05 1.59
N CYS A 41 2.26 -1.19 2.30
CA CYS A 41 1.28 -1.66 3.27
C CYS A 41 1.07 -0.69 4.43
N GLU A 42 2.14 -0.06 4.92
CA GLU A 42 2.06 0.96 5.96
C GLU A 42 1.34 2.20 5.46
N SER A 43 1.69 2.69 4.26
CA SER A 43 1.02 3.83 3.63
C SER A 43 -0.47 3.60 3.40
N LEU A 44 -0.88 2.39 3.03
CA LEU A 44 -2.30 2.03 2.90
C LEU A 44 -3.03 2.11 4.25
N LYS A 45 -2.43 1.64 5.35
CA LYS A 45 -3.02 1.71 6.69
C LYS A 45 -3.12 3.13 7.20
N ASP A 46 -2.05 3.90 7.05
CA ASP A 46 -2.03 5.32 7.40
C ASP A 46 -3.13 6.07 6.65
N SER A 47 -3.27 5.78 5.35
CA SER A 47 -4.30 6.41 4.55
C SER A 47 -5.71 5.99 4.99
N ARG A 48 -5.93 4.69 5.24
CA ARG A 48 -7.18 4.17 5.80
C ARG A 48 -7.60 4.93 7.04
N ASP A 49 -6.69 5.05 8.00
CA ASP A 49 -6.95 5.72 9.28
C ASP A 49 -7.22 7.21 9.07
N GLN A 50 -6.53 7.84 8.14
CA GLN A 50 -6.77 9.24 7.78
C GLN A 50 -8.14 9.47 7.13
N PHE A 51 -8.62 8.56 6.27
CA PHE A 51 -9.97 8.66 5.69
C PHE A 51 -11.07 8.49 6.74
N VAL A 52 -10.89 7.54 7.67
CA VAL A 52 -11.83 7.31 8.77
C VAL A 52 -11.86 8.52 9.71
N ASP A 53 -10.70 9.00 10.18
CA ASP A 53 -10.63 10.20 11.03
C ASP A 53 -11.21 11.43 10.33
N ALA A 54 -10.93 11.59 9.03
CA ALA A 54 -11.53 12.68 8.26
C ALA A 54 -13.06 12.61 8.33
N LEU A 55 -13.66 11.48 7.96
CA LEU A 55 -15.12 11.30 7.97
C LEU A 55 -15.73 11.63 9.35
N ASP A 56 -15.12 11.14 10.43
CA ASP A 56 -15.60 11.40 11.78
C ASP A 56 -15.51 12.89 12.14
N LYS A 57 -14.44 13.57 11.72
CA LYS A 57 -14.32 15.02 11.90
C LYS A 57 -15.33 15.79 11.06
N PHE A 58 -15.55 15.41 9.79
CA PHE A 58 -16.60 15.96 8.93
C PHE A 58 -17.98 15.88 9.62
N LYS A 59 -18.34 14.72 10.19
CA LYS A 59 -19.60 14.52 10.94
C LYS A 59 -19.68 15.39 12.21
N SER A 60 -18.58 15.51 12.95
CA SER A 60 -18.53 16.32 14.18
C SER A 60 -18.70 17.81 13.91
N ILE A 61 -18.10 18.31 12.83
CA ILE A 61 -18.12 19.71 12.43
C ILE A 61 -19.53 20.17 12.05
N VAL A 62 -20.39 19.27 11.58
CA VAL A 62 -21.79 19.59 11.30
C VAL A 62 -22.69 19.54 12.54
N SER A 63 -22.24 18.89 13.63
CA SER A 63 -23.05 18.69 14.84
C SER A 63 -22.83 19.75 15.93
N LEU A 64 -21.73 20.50 15.90
CA LEU A 64 -21.44 21.54 16.90
C LEU A 64 -22.12 22.86 16.48
N PRO A 65 -22.90 23.57 17.32
CA PRO A 65 -23.50 24.87 16.94
C PRO A 65 -22.51 26.04 17.03
N ASP A 66 -21.49 25.95 17.88
CA ASP A 66 -20.77 27.13 18.40
C ASP A 66 -19.54 27.59 17.60
N SER A 67 -19.13 26.88 16.55
CA SER A 67 -17.98 27.29 15.70
C SER A 67 -18.42 28.10 14.49
N SER A 68 -17.64 29.12 14.14
CA SER A 68 -17.94 29.97 12.97
C SER A 68 -17.83 29.15 11.67
N LEU A 69 -18.63 29.52 10.67
CA LEU A 69 -18.65 28.83 9.38
C LEU A 69 -17.28 28.79 8.69
N GLU A 70 -16.49 29.86 8.85
CA GLU A 70 -15.11 29.93 8.35
C GLU A 70 -14.19 28.92 9.04
N GLN A 71 -14.28 28.79 10.37
CA GLN A 71 -13.51 27.80 11.13
C GLN A 71 -13.84 26.37 10.67
N ARG A 72 -15.12 26.08 10.43
CA ARG A 72 -15.56 24.78 9.91
C ARG A 72 -14.96 24.50 8.55
N TYR A 73 -15.04 25.45 7.62
CA TYR A 73 -14.43 25.35 6.31
C TYR A 73 -12.93 25.04 6.41
N GLN A 74 -12.18 25.79 7.22
CA GLN A 74 -10.74 25.57 7.38
C GLN A 74 -10.42 24.18 7.94
N GLN A 75 -11.24 23.69 8.88
CA GLN A 75 -11.08 22.35 9.42
C GLN A 75 -11.38 21.27 8.37
N LEU A 76 -12.48 21.37 7.62
CA LEU A 76 -12.81 20.44 6.55
C LEU A 76 -11.74 20.42 5.47
N LYS A 77 -11.31 21.61 5.02
CA LYS A 77 -10.25 21.76 4.03
C LYS A 77 -8.95 21.08 4.48
N ARG A 78 -8.53 21.29 5.73
CA ARG A 78 -7.34 20.64 6.28
C ARG A 78 -7.45 19.12 6.25
N ARG A 79 -8.61 18.56 6.60
CA ARG A 79 -8.84 17.10 6.56
C ARG A 79 -8.78 16.56 5.14
N TYR A 80 -9.40 17.25 4.19
CA TYR A 80 -9.29 16.94 2.77
C TYR A 80 -7.84 16.96 2.29
N ASP A 81 -7.08 18.03 2.58
CA ASP A 81 -5.68 18.16 2.15
C ASP A 81 -4.81 17.01 2.72
N LEU A 82 -5.07 16.57 3.97
CA LEU A 82 -4.38 15.43 4.58
C LEU A 82 -4.72 14.09 3.90
N CYS A 83 -6.01 13.84 3.61
CA CYS A 83 -6.42 12.65 2.87
C CYS A 83 -5.78 12.61 1.47
N LYS A 84 -5.78 13.75 0.77
CA LYS A 84 -5.13 13.88 -0.54
C LYS A 84 -3.65 13.55 -0.46
N GLY A 85 -2.93 14.14 0.50
CA GLY A 85 -1.51 13.84 0.70
C GLY A 85 -1.23 12.37 1.02
N LYS A 86 -2.11 11.68 1.76
CA LYS A 86 -2.00 10.23 2.00
C LYS A 86 -2.25 9.39 0.74
N ALA A 87 -3.19 9.80 -0.12
CA ALA A 87 -3.39 9.16 -1.41
C ALA A 87 -2.21 9.33 -2.36
N ASP A 88 -1.64 10.53 -2.42
CA ASP A 88 -0.43 10.79 -3.21
C ASP A 88 0.75 9.93 -2.71
N GLN A 89 0.91 9.77 -1.38
CA GLN A 89 1.91 8.87 -0.80
C GLN A 89 1.68 7.40 -1.18
N VAL A 90 0.44 6.92 -1.16
CA VAL A 90 0.12 5.56 -1.61
C VAL A 90 0.53 5.36 -3.06
N SER A 91 0.17 6.31 -3.94
CA SER A 91 0.49 6.28 -5.37
C SER A 91 2.01 6.18 -5.60
N GLN A 92 2.80 7.02 -4.88
CA GLN A 92 4.26 6.98 -4.93
C GLN A 92 4.84 5.64 -4.47
N LYS A 93 4.27 5.04 -3.42
CA LYS A 93 4.73 3.73 -2.93
C LYS A 93 4.39 2.59 -3.89
N ILE A 94 3.24 2.66 -4.57
CA ILE A 94 2.88 1.69 -5.61
C ILE A 94 3.90 1.74 -6.75
N GLN A 95 4.21 2.93 -7.24
CA GLN A 95 5.22 3.12 -8.29
C GLN A 95 6.60 2.57 -7.88
N ALA A 96 7.04 2.85 -6.64
CA ALA A 96 8.32 2.34 -6.15
C ALA A 96 8.35 0.80 -6.03
N VAL A 97 7.24 0.17 -5.64
CA VAL A 97 7.11 -1.29 -5.63
C VAL A 97 7.19 -1.83 -7.06
N GLU A 98 6.56 -1.16 -8.02
CA GLU A 98 6.54 -1.57 -9.42
C GLU A 98 7.93 -1.54 -10.04
N GLU A 99 8.59 -0.38 -10.01
CA GLU A 99 9.93 -0.19 -10.59
C GLU A 99 10.95 -1.19 -10.06
N ILE A 100 11.00 -1.38 -8.74
CA ILE A 100 12.01 -2.25 -8.11
C ILE A 100 11.68 -3.73 -8.35
N SER A 101 10.40 -4.10 -8.36
CA SER A 101 9.99 -5.49 -8.63
C SER A 101 10.26 -5.89 -10.08
N GLU A 102 9.96 -5.00 -11.03
CA GLU A 102 10.26 -5.23 -12.44
C GLU A 102 11.76 -5.34 -12.70
N ALA A 103 12.55 -4.45 -12.11
CA ALA A 103 14.01 -4.53 -12.19
C ALA A 103 14.55 -5.86 -11.63
N LEU A 104 14.02 -6.33 -10.50
CA LEU A 104 14.37 -7.64 -9.93
C LEU A 104 14.03 -8.78 -10.89
N PHE A 105 12.84 -8.77 -11.50
CA PHE A 105 12.42 -9.84 -12.39
C PHE A 105 13.15 -9.84 -13.73
N ALA A 106 13.56 -8.67 -14.22
CA ALA A 106 14.38 -8.55 -15.42
C ALA A 106 15.79 -9.11 -15.17
N GLU A 107 16.43 -8.72 -14.06
CA GLU A 107 17.74 -9.25 -13.66
C GLU A 107 17.69 -10.77 -13.48
N TRP A 108 16.69 -11.28 -12.75
CA TRP A 108 16.56 -12.71 -12.52
C TRP A 108 16.33 -13.49 -13.82
N GLU A 109 15.54 -12.98 -14.77
CA GLU A 109 15.36 -13.63 -16.08
C GLU A 109 16.69 -13.71 -16.86
N ALA A 110 17.49 -12.64 -16.84
CA ALA A 110 18.81 -12.63 -17.48
C ALA A 110 19.74 -13.67 -16.83
N GLU A 111 19.72 -13.79 -15.51
CA GLU A 111 20.51 -14.78 -14.78
C GLU A 111 20.10 -16.23 -15.07
N LEU A 112 18.85 -16.50 -15.47
CA LEU A 112 18.42 -17.84 -15.89
C LEU A 112 19.24 -18.35 -17.10
N ALA A 113 19.77 -17.45 -17.93
CA ALA A 113 20.62 -17.82 -19.06
C ALA A 113 22.02 -18.29 -18.64
N LEU A 114 22.48 -17.89 -17.45
CA LEU A 114 23.82 -18.19 -16.94
C LEU A 114 23.94 -19.58 -16.28
N TYR A 115 22.81 -20.25 -16.02
CA TYR A 115 22.83 -21.58 -15.44
C TYR A 115 23.35 -22.64 -16.43
N SER A 116 24.42 -23.32 -16.06
CA SER A 116 24.89 -24.54 -16.73
C SER A 116 24.11 -25.80 -16.34
N ASN A 117 23.61 -25.86 -15.09
CA ASN A 117 22.84 -26.99 -14.58
C ASN A 117 21.34 -26.84 -14.91
N ARG A 118 20.82 -27.74 -15.76
CA ARG A 118 19.42 -27.74 -16.21
C ARG A 118 18.40 -27.89 -15.08
N ALA A 119 18.67 -28.71 -14.08
CA ALA A 119 17.76 -28.91 -12.95
C ALA A 119 17.67 -27.66 -12.06
N LEU A 120 18.81 -27.00 -11.80
CA LEU A 120 18.84 -25.73 -11.07
C LEU A 120 18.15 -24.61 -11.85
N LYS A 121 18.36 -24.54 -13.17
CA LYS A 121 17.67 -23.58 -14.05
C LYS A 121 16.15 -23.77 -14.00
N ALA A 122 15.66 -25.00 -14.18
CA ALA A 122 14.23 -25.30 -14.16
C ALA A 122 13.58 -24.91 -12.81
N ARG A 123 14.26 -25.21 -11.69
CA ARG A 123 13.80 -24.82 -10.35
C ARG A 123 13.74 -23.30 -10.18
N SER A 124 14.78 -22.58 -10.62
CA SER A 124 14.85 -21.12 -10.56
C SER A 124 13.75 -20.48 -11.40
N GLN A 125 13.51 -21.01 -12.61
CA GLN A 125 12.44 -20.55 -13.51
C GLN A 125 11.04 -20.78 -12.93
N GLN A 126 10.79 -21.94 -12.31
CA GLN A 126 9.53 -22.21 -11.61
C GLN A 126 9.29 -21.20 -10.49
N GLN A 127 10.34 -20.85 -9.75
CA GLN A 127 10.25 -19.89 -8.67
C GLN A 127 9.99 -18.47 -9.19
N LEU A 128 10.68 -18.04 -10.24
CA LEU A 128 10.43 -16.75 -10.90
C LEU A 128 8.97 -16.65 -11.36
N LYS A 129 8.45 -17.72 -11.98
CA LYS A 129 7.04 -17.80 -12.39
C LYS A 129 6.09 -17.65 -11.22
N LYS A 130 6.33 -18.37 -10.10
CA LYS A 130 5.51 -18.27 -8.87
C LYS A 130 5.54 -16.85 -8.30
N SER A 131 6.71 -16.21 -8.25
CA SER A 131 6.87 -14.84 -7.78
C SER A 131 6.15 -13.82 -8.66
N ARG A 132 6.27 -13.90 -9.99
CA ARG A 132 5.56 -13.01 -10.93
C ARG A 132 4.04 -13.13 -10.81
N GLN A 133 3.53 -14.35 -10.63
CA GLN A 133 2.10 -14.58 -10.45
C GLN A 133 1.55 -13.91 -9.18
N GLN A 134 2.27 -14.00 -8.07
CA GLN A 134 1.86 -13.33 -6.82
C GLN A 134 2.04 -11.82 -6.90
N TYR A 135 3.11 -11.35 -7.53
CA TYR A 135 3.33 -9.93 -7.79
C TYR A 135 2.19 -9.32 -8.61
N ALA A 136 1.74 -9.97 -9.68
CA ALA A 136 0.62 -9.47 -10.51
C ALA A 136 -0.69 -9.33 -9.70
N ARG A 137 -0.94 -10.23 -8.75
CA ARG A 137 -2.10 -10.12 -7.85
C ARG A 137 -1.96 -8.93 -6.91
N LEU A 138 -0.78 -8.75 -6.33
CA LEU A 138 -0.45 -7.60 -5.48
C LEU A 138 -0.62 -6.27 -6.24
N LEU A 139 -0.01 -6.15 -7.43
CA LEU A 139 -0.07 -4.92 -8.23
C LEU A 139 -1.52 -4.54 -8.56
N LYS A 140 -2.33 -5.53 -8.99
CA LYS A 140 -3.75 -5.31 -9.26
C LYS A 140 -4.51 -4.84 -8.01
N ALA A 141 -4.22 -5.43 -6.85
CA ALA A 141 -4.86 -5.04 -5.59
C ALA A 141 -4.46 -3.61 -5.17
N LEU A 142 -3.17 -3.26 -5.29
CA LEU A 142 -2.64 -1.92 -5.05
C LEU A 142 -3.32 -0.86 -5.94
N GLN A 143 -3.36 -1.09 -7.25
CA GLN A 143 -4.02 -0.19 -8.21
C GLN A 143 -5.53 -0.07 -7.94
N THR A 144 -6.18 -1.16 -7.50
CA THR A 144 -7.59 -1.13 -7.11
C THR A 144 -7.80 -0.26 -5.87
N ALA A 145 -6.91 -0.37 -4.87
CA ALA A 145 -6.96 0.46 -3.66
C ALA A 145 -6.81 1.94 -4.02
N GLU A 146 -5.78 2.29 -4.79
CA GLU A 146 -5.53 3.65 -5.28
C GLU A 146 -6.72 4.23 -6.06
N THR A 147 -7.26 3.46 -7.02
CA THR A 147 -8.42 3.89 -7.80
C THR A 147 -9.65 4.16 -6.92
N ARG A 148 -9.84 3.37 -5.85
CA ARG A 148 -10.96 3.54 -4.90
C ARG A 148 -10.80 4.72 -3.95
N MET A 149 -9.61 5.29 -3.80
CA MET A 149 -9.40 6.51 -3.00
C MET A 149 -9.94 7.75 -3.71
N HIS A 150 -9.87 7.79 -5.04
CA HIS A 150 -10.31 8.92 -5.87
C HIS A 150 -11.77 9.34 -5.64
N PRO A 151 -12.78 8.46 -5.69
CA PRO A 151 -14.17 8.88 -5.48
C PRO A 151 -14.41 9.43 -4.07
N VAL A 152 -13.75 8.88 -3.04
CA VAL A 152 -13.85 9.40 -1.67
C VAL A 152 -13.22 10.79 -1.55
N LEU A 153 -12.06 10.99 -2.18
CA LEU A 153 -11.41 12.30 -2.23
C LEU A 153 -12.25 13.34 -2.99
N ALA A 154 -12.83 12.95 -4.12
CA ALA A 154 -13.71 13.82 -4.90
C ALA A 154 -14.91 14.24 -4.07
N ALA A 155 -15.57 13.30 -3.40
CA ALA A 155 -16.70 13.60 -2.53
C ALA A 155 -16.33 14.56 -1.39
N PHE A 156 -15.18 14.36 -0.73
CA PHE A 156 -14.67 15.32 0.26
C PHE A 156 -14.34 16.70 -0.33
N GLN A 157 -13.77 16.75 -1.53
CA GLN A 157 -13.47 17.99 -2.23
C GLN A 157 -14.75 18.78 -2.51
N ASP A 158 -15.79 18.11 -2.98
CA ASP A 158 -17.09 18.70 -3.27
C ASP A 158 -17.71 19.31 -2.01
N GLN A 159 -17.61 18.62 -0.86
CA GLN A 159 -18.10 19.16 0.41
C GLN A 159 -17.33 20.43 0.84
N VAL A 160 -16.01 20.45 0.65
CA VAL A 160 -15.17 21.61 0.96
C VAL A 160 -15.51 22.79 0.05
N LEU A 161 -15.68 22.55 -1.25
CA LEU A 161 -16.05 23.58 -2.23
C LEU A 161 -17.47 24.11 -1.97
N PHE A 162 -18.42 23.22 -1.70
CA PHE A 162 -19.79 23.61 -1.40
C PHE A 162 -19.86 24.54 -0.19
N LEU A 163 -19.16 24.18 0.90
CA LEU A 163 -19.13 25.02 2.11
C LEU A 163 -18.42 26.36 1.85
N LYS A 164 -17.37 26.39 1.03
CA LYS A 164 -16.66 27.64 0.66
C LYS A 164 -17.60 28.69 0.04
N HIS A 165 -18.55 28.24 -0.77
CA HIS A 165 -19.48 29.13 -1.50
C HIS A 165 -20.81 29.34 -0.79
N ASN A 166 -21.21 28.43 0.11
CA ASN A 166 -22.51 28.43 0.75
C ASN A 166 -22.36 28.34 2.28
N LEU A 167 -21.85 29.40 2.89
CA LEU A 167 -21.69 29.50 4.35
C LEU A 167 -23.04 29.82 5.00
N ASN A 168 -23.96 28.85 5.09
CA ASN A 168 -25.25 29.00 5.79
C ASN A 168 -25.75 27.68 6.42
N ALA A 169 -26.79 27.77 7.24
CA ALA A 169 -27.35 26.63 7.97
C ALA A 169 -27.98 25.55 7.05
N HIS A 170 -28.51 25.94 5.89
CA HIS A 170 -29.07 24.99 4.92
C HIS A 170 -27.96 24.16 4.27
N ALA A 171 -26.82 24.78 3.96
CA ALA A 171 -25.65 24.08 3.44
C ALA A 171 -25.14 23.02 4.42
N ILE A 172 -25.07 23.35 5.71
CA ILE A 172 -24.69 22.40 6.76
C ILE A 172 -25.62 21.17 6.81
N ALA A 173 -26.93 21.37 6.64
CA ALA A 173 -27.89 20.27 6.62
C ALA A 173 -27.71 19.34 5.41
N ALA A 174 -27.45 19.90 4.22
CA ALA A 174 -27.19 19.13 3.00
C ALA A 174 -25.96 18.22 3.12
N LEU A 175 -24.89 18.70 3.77
CA LEU A 175 -23.66 17.92 3.99
C LEU A 175 -23.90 16.61 4.77
N ARG A 176 -24.92 16.55 5.65
CA ARG A 176 -25.18 15.36 6.48
C ARG A 176 -25.56 14.14 5.64
N HIS A 177 -26.33 14.35 4.58
CA HIS A 177 -26.76 13.26 3.69
C HIS A 177 -25.55 12.71 2.93
N GLU A 178 -24.74 13.59 2.36
CA GLU A 178 -23.52 13.25 1.61
C GLU A 178 -22.53 12.43 2.46
N PHE A 179 -22.36 12.74 3.75
CA PHE A 179 -21.45 11.97 4.61
C PHE A 179 -21.89 10.52 4.85
N MET A 180 -23.17 10.19 4.68
CA MET A 180 -23.62 8.79 4.74
C MET A 180 -23.11 8.00 3.54
N GLU A 181 -23.24 8.57 2.33
CA GLU A 181 -22.75 7.95 1.09
C GLU A 181 -21.22 7.80 1.11
N ILE A 182 -20.51 8.85 1.53
CA ILE A 182 -19.06 8.82 1.71
C ILE A 182 -18.64 7.73 2.71
N GLY A 183 -19.42 7.52 3.78
CA GLY A 183 -19.15 6.46 4.75
C GLY A 183 -19.22 5.05 4.16
N VAL A 184 -20.15 4.82 3.23
CA VAL A 184 -20.25 3.54 2.51
C VAL A 184 -19.02 3.32 1.63
N ASP A 185 -18.58 4.36 0.90
CA ASP A 185 -17.40 4.24 0.04
C ASP A 185 -16.10 4.08 0.82
N ILE A 186 -15.97 4.72 1.98
CA ILE A 186 -14.85 4.49 2.90
C ILE A 186 -14.85 3.05 3.41
N SER A 187 -16.01 2.48 3.74
CA SER A 187 -16.10 1.08 4.18
C SER A 187 -15.61 0.11 3.11
N ARG A 188 -16.02 0.33 1.85
CA ARG A 188 -15.52 -0.43 0.70
C ARG A 188 -14.02 -0.23 0.47
N LEU A 189 -13.52 0.99 0.63
CA LEU A 189 -12.10 1.30 0.51
C LEU A 189 -11.27 0.53 1.55
N ILE A 190 -11.73 0.48 2.80
CA ILE A 190 -11.09 -0.28 3.88
C ILE A 190 -10.98 -1.76 3.51
N GLU A 191 -12.07 -2.37 3.01
CA GLU A 191 -12.06 -3.79 2.59
C GLU A 191 -11.01 -4.06 1.50
N VAL A 192 -10.91 -3.18 0.51
CA VAL A 192 -9.92 -3.27 -0.57
C VAL A 192 -8.49 -3.12 -0.03
N MET A 193 -8.26 -2.21 0.92
CA MET A 193 -6.96 -2.01 1.56
C MET A 193 -6.52 -3.24 2.36
N GLU A 194 -7.42 -3.83 3.15
CA GLU A 194 -7.13 -5.06 3.92
C GLU A 194 -6.82 -6.25 3.00
N LYS A 195 -7.58 -6.40 1.91
CA LYS A 195 -7.29 -7.41 0.88
C LYS A 195 -5.90 -7.20 0.28
N THR A 196 -5.54 -5.95 -0.04
CA THR A 196 -4.24 -5.61 -0.62
C THR A 196 -3.08 -5.95 0.32
N ILE A 197 -3.24 -5.70 1.63
CA ILE A 197 -2.25 -6.07 2.66
C ILE A 197 -2.08 -7.60 2.75
N SER A 198 -3.16 -8.36 2.54
CA SER A 198 -3.10 -9.82 2.48
C SER A 198 -2.32 -10.31 1.25
N GLU A 199 -2.61 -9.78 0.06
CA GLU A 199 -1.86 -10.11 -1.18
C GLU A 199 -0.38 -9.77 -1.04
N ALA A 200 -0.05 -8.64 -0.42
CA ALA A 200 1.33 -8.23 -0.12
C ALA A 200 2.04 -9.25 0.78
N SER A 201 1.35 -9.75 1.81
CA SER A 201 1.88 -10.78 2.70
C SER A 201 2.20 -12.08 1.94
N GLN A 202 1.32 -12.49 1.02
CA GLN A 202 1.51 -13.69 0.20
C GLN A 202 2.68 -13.53 -0.77
N PHE A 203 2.79 -12.37 -1.43
CA PHE A 203 3.91 -12.06 -2.31
C PHE A 203 5.25 -12.11 -1.57
N VAL A 204 5.35 -11.43 -0.42
CA VAL A 204 6.56 -11.43 0.41
C VAL A 204 6.92 -12.85 0.87
N ALA A 205 5.93 -13.65 1.28
CA ALA A 205 6.18 -15.04 1.68
C ALA A 205 6.79 -15.86 0.53
N VAL A 206 6.22 -15.79 -0.68
CA VAL A 206 6.74 -16.49 -1.86
C VAL A 206 8.11 -15.96 -2.29
N LEU A 207 8.38 -14.67 -2.11
CA LEU A 207 9.66 -14.06 -2.43
C LEU A 207 10.75 -14.47 -1.43
N VAL A 208 10.40 -14.63 -0.15
CA VAL A 208 11.35 -14.94 0.94
C VAL A 208 11.57 -16.44 1.16
N GLU A 209 10.61 -17.31 0.85
CA GLU A 209 10.73 -18.78 0.89
C GLU A 209 11.97 -19.28 0.11
N GLN A 210 12.39 -18.50 -0.88
CA GLN A 210 13.60 -18.69 -1.69
C GLN A 210 14.90 -18.72 -0.87
N LYS A 211 14.92 -18.12 0.32
CA LYS A 211 16.09 -18.04 1.21
C LYS A 211 16.34 -19.33 2.01
N GLN A 212 15.40 -20.28 2.02
CA GLN A 212 15.43 -21.48 2.87
C GLN A 212 15.69 -22.79 2.12
N LEU A 213 15.95 -22.77 0.81
CA LEU A 213 16.17 -23.99 0.06
C LEU A 213 17.54 -24.59 0.44
N PRO A 214 17.61 -25.86 0.90
CA PRO A 214 18.87 -26.48 1.24
C PRO A 214 19.74 -26.60 -0.02
N ALA A 215 21.05 -26.35 0.14
CA ALA A 215 22.05 -26.63 -0.87
C ALA A 215 21.91 -28.09 -1.34
N PRO A 216 22.15 -28.39 -2.63
CA PRO A 216 22.08 -29.78 -3.10
C PRO A 216 23.08 -30.62 -2.30
N VAL A 217 22.57 -31.66 -1.65
CA VAL A 217 23.40 -32.69 -1.02
C VAL A 217 24.25 -33.29 -2.14
N ARG A 218 25.56 -33.03 -2.12
CA ARG A 218 26.51 -33.75 -2.97
C ARG A 218 26.46 -35.21 -2.54
N LYS A 219 26.02 -36.09 -3.44
CA LYS A 219 26.31 -37.52 -3.35
C LYS A 219 27.75 -37.76 -3.77
#